data_AF-A0A1A3HA30-F1
#
_entry.id   AF-A0A1A3HA30-F1
#
_cell.length_a   1.000
_cell.length_b   1.000
_cell.length_c   1.000
_cell.angle_alpha   90.00
_cell.angle_beta   90.00
_cell.angle_gamma   90.00
#
_symmetry.space_group_name_H-M   'P 1'
#
loop_
_entity.id
_entity.type
_entity.pdbx_description
1 polymer ?
#
loop_
_entity_poly.entity_id
_entity_poly.type
_entity_poly.pdbx_seq_one_letter_code
_entity_poly.pdbx_strand_id
1 'polypeptide(L)' 'MTIDTNIEAVRPADVTKGDIIEDPAGGRWLTVREIRVDSSRYRDVFSFYGSGPDDRVIVVDTEKVRRKSDVSDDGRAR' A
#
# COMPACT_ATOMS: atom_id res chain seq x y z
N MET A 1 -17.74 17.48 1.84
CA MET A 1 -16.31 17.21 1.61
C MET A 1 -16.26 15.86 0.93
N THR A 2 -16.13 15.85 -0.40
CA THR A 2 -16.01 14.60 -1.16
C THR A 2 -14.52 14.30 -1.15
N ILE A 3 -14.13 13.17 -0.55
CA ILE A 3 -12.74 12.73 -0.62
C ILE A 3 -12.61 11.98 -1.94
N ASP A 4 -11.99 12.61 -2.93
CA ASP A 4 -11.67 11.93 -4.16
C ASP A 4 -10.55 10.92 -3.87
N THR A 5 -10.88 9.64 -4.02
CA THR A 5 -9.91 8.56 -3.85
C THR A 5 -9.10 8.44 -5.14
N ASN A 6 -7.82 8.82 -5.09
CA ASN A 6 -6.88 8.58 -6.17
C ASN A 6 -6.20 7.20 -6.01
N ILE A 7 -5.82 6.58 -7.13
CA ILE A 7 -5.05 5.34 -7.13
C ILE A 7 -3.70 5.61 -7.78
N GLU A 8 -2.64 5.48 -6.99
CA GLU A 8 -1.26 5.70 -7.44
C GLU A 8 -0.42 4.41 -7.39
N ALA A 9 0.66 4.37 -8.16
CA ALA A 9 1.62 3.26 -8.19
C ALA A 9 2.91 3.66 -7.44
N VAL A 10 3.10 3.11 -6.24
CA VAL A 10 4.21 3.45 -5.33
C VAL A 10 5.21 2.30 -5.21
N ARG A 11 6.42 2.57 -4.69
CA ARG A 11 7.33 1.48 -4.33
C ARG A 11 6.86 0.82 -3.03
N PRO A 12 7.16 -0.46 -2.80
CA PRO A 12 6.80 -1.14 -1.54
C PRO A 12 7.38 -0.42 -0.31
N ALA A 13 8.58 0.15 -0.44
CA ALA A 13 9.24 0.91 0.62
C ALA A 13 8.51 2.22 1.00
N ASP A 14 7.66 2.76 0.12
CA ASP A 14 6.91 4.00 0.36
C ASP A 14 5.56 3.74 1.05
N VAL A 15 5.19 2.47 1.23
CA VAL A 15 3.95 2.05 1.90
C VAL A 15 4.14 2.10 3.41
N THR A 16 3.19 2.72 4.09
CA THR A 16 3.21 2.90 5.55
C THR A 16 1.99 2.25 6.21
N LYS A 17 2.05 2.09 7.54
CA LYS A 17 0.89 1.60 8.31
C LYS A 17 -0.27 2.61 8.17
N GLY A 18 -1.46 2.10 7.89
CA GLY A 18 -2.66 2.88 7.61
C GLY A 18 -2.96 3.03 6.11
N ASP A 19 -1.97 2.83 5.24
CA ASP A 19 -2.20 2.88 3.79
C ASP A 19 -3.16 1.77 3.36
N ILE A 20 -3.96 2.08 2.33
CA ILE A 20 -4.86 1.11 1.71
C ILE A 20 -4.27 0.70 0.36
N ILE A 21 -3.84 -0.56 0.24
CA ILE A 21 -3.17 -1.09 -0.95
C ILE A 21 -4.02 -2.15 -1.65
N GLU A 22 -3.82 -2.36 -2.94
CA GLU A 22 -4.49 -3.42 -3.68
C GLU A 22 -3.91 -4.80 -3.30
N ASP A 23 -4.80 -5.78 -3.10
CA ASP A 23 -4.51 -7.21 -3.00
C ASP A 23 -5.01 -7.87 -4.29
N PRO A 24 -4.13 -8.08 -5.31
CA PRO A 24 -4.53 -8.64 -6.59
C PRO A 24 -4.98 -10.10 -6.49
N ALA A 25 -4.42 -10.86 -5.53
CA ALA A 25 -4.77 -12.26 -5.32
C ALA A 25 -6.19 -12.39 -4.75
N GLY A 26 -6.58 -11.48 -3.87
CA GLY A 26 -7.92 -11.41 -3.28
C GLY A 26 -8.93 -10.56 -4.05
N GLY A 27 -8.51 -9.82 -5.09
CA GLY A 27 -9.36 -8.87 -5.81
C GLY A 27 -9.95 -7.78 -4.91
N ARG A 28 -9.22 -7.37 -3.87
CA ARG A 28 -9.70 -6.50 -2.78
C ARG A 28 -8.68 -5.44 -2.41
N TRP A 29 -9.05 -4.56 -1.48
CA TRP A 29 -8.14 -3.56 -0.91
C TRP A 29 -7.82 -3.90 0.54
N LEU A 30 -6.54 -3.87 0.90
CA LEU A 30 -6.00 -4.19 2.21
C LEU A 30 -5.57 -2.91 2.92
N THR A 31 -6.06 -2.69 4.14
CA THR A 31 -5.52 -1.65 5.03
C THR A 31 -4.32 -2.19 5.77
N VAL A 32 -3.14 -1.59 5.55
CA VAL A 32 -1.88 -2.06 6.12
C VAL A 32 -1.84 -1.78 7.62
N ARG A 33 -1.69 -2.83 8.43
CA ARG A 33 -1.56 -2.73 9.90
C ARG A 33 -0.16 -3.08 10.37
N GLU A 34 0.48 -4.03 9.70
CA GLU A 34 1.85 -4.44 9.97
C GLU A 34 2.63 -4.60 8.66
N ILE A 35 3.92 -4.29 8.72
CA ILE A 35 4.85 -4.39 7.60
C ILE A 35 6.04 -5.20 8.10
N ARG A 36 6.41 -6.23 7.35
CA ARG A 36 7.67 -6.96 7.55
C ARG A 36 8.49 -6.92 6.29
N VAL A 37 9.80 -6.76 6.45
CA VAL A 37 10.76 -6.75 5.35
C VAL A 37 11.76 -7.86 5.61
N ASP A 38 11.91 -8.75 4.63
CA ASP A 38 12.99 -9.72 4.58
C ASP A 38 14.02 -9.24 3.54
N SER A 39 15.17 -8.81 4.03
CA SER A 39 16.23 -8.23 3.22
C SER A 39 17.29 -9.26 2.88
N SER A 40 17.49 -9.50 1.59
CA SER A 40 18.58 -10.34 1.07
C SER A 40 19.58 -9.48 0.28
N ARG A 41 20.78 -10.03 0.00
CA ARG A 41 21.79 -9.32 -0.81
C ARG A 41 21.32 -8.93 -2.21
N TYR A 42 20.27 -9.58 -2.72
CA TYR A 42 19.83 -9.40 -4.10
C TYR A 42 18.55 -8.58 -4.21
N ARG A 43 17.61 -8.76 -3.26
CA ARG A 43 16.28 -8.12 -3.25
C ARG A 43 15.69 -8.09 -1.83
N ASP A 44 14.87 -7.09 -1.58
CA ASP A 44 13.99 -7.03 -0.41
C ASP A 44 12.60 -7.58 -0.76
N VAL A 45 12.02 -8.32 0.19
CA VAL A 45 10.66 -8.85 0.12
C VAL A 45 9.82 -8.19 1.20
N PHE A 46 8.76 -7.50 0.78
CA PHE A 46 7.83 -6.80 1.66
C PHE A 46 6.59 -7.67 1.87
N SER A 47 6.21 -7.85 3.13
CA SER A 47 4.95 -8.47 3.53
C SER A 47 4.08 -7.45 4.28
N PHE A 48 2.96 -7.09 3.68
CA PHE A 48 1.96 -6.20 4.26
C PHE A 48 0.83 -7.03 4.85
N TYR A 49 0.52 -6.83 6.13
CA TYR A 49 -0.52 -7.55 6.85
C TYR A 49 -1.66 -6.62 7.20
N GLY A 50 -2.88 -7.10 6.98
CA GLY A 50 -4.12 -6.42 7.30
C GLY A 50 -4.70 -6.85 8.66
N SER A 51 -6.01 -7.08 8.71
CA SER A 51 -6.73 -7.35 9.96
C SER A 51 -6.91 -8.84 10.27
N GLY A 52 -6.90 -9.70 9.25
CA GLY A 52 -7.05 -11.15 9.38
C GLY A 52 -5.71 -11.90 9.33
N PRO A 53 -5.68 -13.16 9.81
CA PRO A 53 -4.47 -14.00 9.77
C PRO A 53 -3.97 -14.31 8.35
N ASP A 54 -4.89 -14.39 7.38
CA ASP A 54 -4.60 -14.60 5.96
C ASP A 54 -4.68 -13.30 5.14
N ASP A 55 -4.81 -12.15 5.81
CA ASP A 55 -4.90 -10.84 5.17
C ASP A 55 -3.49 -10.33 4.92
N ARG A 56 -2.87 -10.78 3.82
CA ARG A 56 -1.47 -10.50 3.50
C ARG A 56 -1.24 -10.27 2.01
N VAL A 57 -0.46 -9.25 1.70
CA VAL A 57 0.11 -8.99 0.36
C VAL A 57 1.63 -9.10 0.43
N ILE A 58 2.23 -9.85 -0.50
CA ILE A 58 3.69 -10.02 -0.62
C ILE A 58 4.14 -9.38 -1.93
N VAL A 59 5.18 -8.55 -1.86
CA VAL A 59 5.69 -7.77 -2.99
C VAL A 59 7.22 -7.75 -2.93
N VAL A 60 7.90 -7.91 -4.06
CA VAL A 60 9.35 -7.70 -4.11
C VAL A 60 9.67 -6.23 -4.43
N ASP A 61 10.81 -5.71 -3.98
CA ASP A 61 11.19 -4.29 -4.14
C ASP A 61 11.10 -3.76 -5.59
N THR A 62 11.32 -4.62 -6.57
CA THR A 62 11.26 -4.24 -8.00
C THR A 62 9.84 -4.03 -8.53
N GLU A 63 8.82 -4.46 -7.80
CA GLU A 63 7.41 -4.34 -8.20
C GLU A 63 6.78 -3.02 -7.70
N LYS A 64 5.61 -2.69 -8.25
CA LYS A 64 4.82 -1.53 -7.83
C LYS A 64 3.59 -1.98 -7.07
N VAL A 65 3.25 -1.22 -6.04
CA VAL A 65 2.03 -1.40 -5.25
C VAL A 65 1.04 -0.32 -5.64
N ARG A 66 -0.21 -0.70 -5.85
CA ARG A 66 -1.29 0.28 -6.04
C ARG A 66 -1.83 0.68 -4.68
N ARG A 67 -1.76 1.98 -4.38
CA ARG A 67 -2.23 2.57 -3.12
C ARG A 67 -3.38 3.53 -3.39
N LYS A 68 -4.41 3.50 -2.55
CA LYS A 68 -5.41 4.56 -2.45
C LYS A 68 -4.84 5.71 -1.63
N SER A 69 -4.82 6.89 -2.21
CA SER A 69 -4.53 8.12 -1.49
C SER A 69 -5.77 9.01 -1.51
N ASP A 70 -6.07 9.58 -0.35
CA ASP A 70 -7.07 10.63 -0.24
C ASP A 70 -6.44 11.91 -0.77
N VAL A 71 -6.90 12.39 -1.93
CA VAL A 71 -6.57 13.76 -2.35
C VAL A 71 -7.56 14.66 -1.65
N SER A 72 -7.10 15.30 -0.57
CA SER A 72 -7.81 16.47 -0.07
C SER A 72 -7.63 17.58 -1.11
N ASP A 73 -8.68 17.89 -1.87
CA ASP A 73 -8.75 19.13 -2.64
C ASP A 73 -8.82 20.30 -1.64
N ASP A 74 -7.67 20.66 -1.07
CA ASP A 74 -7.48 21.98 -0.45
C ASP A 74 -7.13 22.97 -1.57
N GLY A 75 -8.05 23.06 -2.53
CA GLY A 75 -8.10 24.16 -3.48
C GLY A 75 -8.38 25.45 -2.74
N ARG A 76 -7.36 26.07 -2.13
CA ARG A 76 -7.39 27.50 -1.82
C ARG A 76 -6.04 28.14 -2.10
N ALA A 77 -5.92 28.59 -3.35
CA ALA A 77 -5.01 29.63 -3.77
C ALA A 77 -4.89 30.74 -2.71
N ARG A 78 -3.64 31.14 -2.45
CA ARG A 78 -3.31 32.47 -1.99
C ARG A 78 -2.21 33.01 -2.90
#